data_AF-A0A2W4QW73-F1
#
_entry.id   AF-A0A2W4QW73-F1
#
_cell.length_a   1.000
_cell.length_b   1.000
_cell.length_c   1.000
_cell.angle_alpha   90.00
_cell.angle_beta   90.00
_cell.angle_gamma   90.00
#
_symmetry.space_group_name_H-M   'P 1'
#
loop_
_entity.id
_entity.type
_entity.pdbx_description
1 polymer ?
#
loop_
_entity_poly.entity_id
_entity_poly.type
_entity_poly.pdbx_seq_one_letter_code
_entity_poly.pdbx_strand_id
1 'polypeptide(L)' 'MAQFTPTGRVLPHELLDRLKWEVAEQVGLTDTIMQQGWPQMSSRACGHIGGRIGGKMVKVMVKHAQQVLADGSATLK' A
#
# COMPACT_ATOMS: atom_id res chain seq x y z
N MET A 1 -24.57 -4.49 -5.64
CA MET A 1 -23.57 -3.40 -5.51
C MET A 1 -22.71 -3.71 -4.30
N ALA A 2 -21.38 -3.70 -4.43
CA ALA A 2 -20.50 -3.97 -3.29
C ALA A 2 -20.69 -2.85 -2.25
N GLN A 3 -21.15 -3.21 -1.05
CA GLN A 3 -21.23 -2.29 0.07
C GLN A 3 -19.80 -2.06 0.57
N PHE A 4 -19.24 -0.88 0.28
CA PHE A 4 -17.97 -0.45 0.85
C PHE A 4 -18.24 -0.03 2.28
N THR A 5 -18.14 -0.96 3.23
CA THR A 5 -18.20 -0.64 4.65
C THR A 5 -17.05 0.32 4.97
N PRO A 6 -17.31 1.46 5.63
CA PRO A 6 -16.25 2.36 6.08
C PRO A 6 -15.60 1.74 7.30
N THR A 7 -14.84 0.66 7.11
CA THR A 7 -13.88 0.22 8.12
C THR A 7 -12.89 1.36 8.30
N GLY A 8 -12.72 1.81 9.55
CA GLY A 8 -11.73 2.81 9.91
C GLY A 8 -10.37 2.48 9.30
N ARG A 9 -9.61 3.51 8.92
CA ARG A 9 -8.28 3.36 8.33
C ARG A 9 -7.46 2.37 9.18
N VAL A 10 -7.03 1.27 8.56
CA VAL A 10 -6.25 0.21 9.22
C VAL A 10 -4.86 0.73 9.64
N LEU A 11 -4.32 1.70 8.91
CA LEU A 11 -3.02 2.31 9.16
C LEU A 11 -3.14 3.82 9.36
N PRO A 12 -2.30 4.43 10.23
CA PRO A 12 -2.14 5.88 10.29
C PRO A 12 -1.75 6.47 8.93
N HIS A 13 -2.17 7.70 8.65
CA HIS A 13 -1.93 8.34 7.36
C HIS A 13 -0.44 8.41 6.98
N GLU A 14 0.41 8.80 7.92
CA GLU A 14 1.86 8.90 7.69
C GLU A 14 2.53 7.56 7.42
N LEU A 15 2.06 6.49 8.07
CA LEU A 15 2.57 5.14 7.83
C LEU A 15 2.11 4.63 6.46
N LEU A 16 0.86 4.88 6.11
CA LEU A 16 0.31 4.54 4.81
C LEU A 16 1.08 5.24 3.68
N ASP A 17 1.39 6.52 3.84
CA ASP A 17 2.10 7.28 2.80
C ASP A 17 3.54 6.76 2.63
N ARG A 18 4.26 6.53 3.73
CA ARG A 18 5.59 5.90 3.69
C ARG A 18 5.57 4.55 3.00
N LEU A 19 4.63 3.68 3.35
CA LEU A 19 4.51 2.35 2.75
C LEU A 19 4.23 2.43 1.24
N LYS A 20 3.45 3.42 0.79
CA LYS A 20 3.21 3.65 -0.65
C LYS A 20 4.50 4.00 -1.38
N TRP A 21 5.34 4.85 -0.81
CA TRP A 21 6.63 5.22 -1.41
C TRP A 21 7.64 4.07 -1.41
N GLU A 22 7.76 3.33 -0.31
CA GLU A 22 8.61 2.13 -0.24
C GLU A 22 8.19 1.08 -1.29
N VAL A 23 6.88 0.83 -1.43
CA VAL A 23 6.38 -0.10 -2.43
C VAL A 23 6.54 0.45 -3.84
N ALA A 24 6.37 1.76 -4.05
CA ALA A 24 6.63 2.38 -5.36
C ALA A 24 8.09 2.19 -5.79
N GLU A 25 9.04 2.31 -4.85
CA GLU A 25 10.47 2.09 -5.08
C GLU A 25 10.75 0.62 -5.46
N GLN A 26 10.21 -0.33 -4.70
CA GLN A 26 10.34 -1.77 -4.99
C GLN A 26 9.69 -2.20 -6.32
N VAL A 27 8.81 -1.40 -6.89
CA VAL A 27 8.16 -1.69 -8.19
C VAL A 27 8.82 -0.90 -9.33
N GLY A 28 9.74 0.02 -9.03
CA GLY A 28 10.39 0.89 -10.02
C GLY A 28 9.44 1.95 -10.58
N LEU A 29 8.43 2.37 -9.81
CA LEU A 29 7.46 3.40 -10.23
C LEU A 29 7.79 4.79 -9.67
N THR A 30 8.71 4.88 -8.71
CA THR A 30 9.09 6.14 -8.06
C THR A 30 9.53 7.20 -9.07
N ASP A 31 10.43 6.87 -9.99
CA ASP A 31 10.92 7.84 -10.99
C ASP A 31 9.79 8.40 -11.85
N THR A 32 8.86 7.53 -12.26
CA THR A 32 7.70 7.96 -13.08
C THR A 32 6.79 8.89 -12.29
N ILE A 33 6.55 8.58 -11.00
CA ILE A 33 5.73 9.40 -10.11
C ILE A 33 6.40 10.76 -9.86
N MET A 34 7.72 10.79 -9.64
CA MET A 34 8.45 12.03 -9.37
C MET A 34 8.58 12.92 -10.61
N GLN A 35 8.77 12.33 -11.80
CA GLN A 35 8.91 13.09 -13.04
C GLN A 35 7.59 13.68 -13.53
N GLN A 36 6.51 12.90 -13.48
CA GLN A 36 5.21 13.37 -13.99
C GLN A 36 4.43 14.11 -12.92
N GLY A 37 4.48 13.65 -11.67
CA GLY A 37 3.59 14.12 -10.62
C GLY A 37 2.19 13.52 -10.73
N TRP A 38 1.60 13.16 -9.59
CA TRP A 38 0.25 12.60 -9.53
C TRP A 38 -0.83 13.46 -10.22
N PRO A 39 -0.82 14.82 -10.11
CA PRO A 39 -1.84 15.65 -10.75
C PRO A 39 -1.77 15.66 -12.28
N GLN A 40 -0.59 15.43 -12.87
CA GLN A 40 -0.38 15.48 -14.31
C GLN A 40 -0.62 14.12 -14.98
N MET A 41 -0.77 13.04 -14.21
CA MET A 41 -1.07 11.70 -14.70
C MET A 41 -2.56 11.54 -15.02
N SER A 42 -2.87 10.81 -16.10
CA SER A 42 -4.26 10.44 -16.41
C SER A 42 -4.86 9.54 -15.32
N SER A 43 -6.18 9.60 -15.10
CA SER A 43 -6.88 8.74 -14.13
C SER A 43 -6.62 7.24 -14.37
N ARG A 44 -6.43 6.82 -15.63
CA ARG A 44 -6.06 5.45 -15.98
C ARG A 44 -4.66 5.09 -15.52
N ALA A 45 -3.69 5.99 -15.70
CA ALA A 45 -2.31 5.79 -15.24
C ALA A 45 -2.24 5.76 -13.71
N CYS A 46 -2.90 6.72 -13.05
CA CYS A 46 -3.02 6.75 -11.59
C CYS A 46 -3.66 5.47 -11.04
N GLY A 47 -4.74 4.98 -11.65
CA GLY A 47 -5.39 3.73 -11.26
C GLY A 47 -4.49 2.51 -11.43
N HIS A 48 -3.74 2.42 -12.53
CA HIS A 48 -2.80 1.31 -12.78
C HIS A 48 -1.65 1.29 -11.78
N ILE A 49 -1.04 2.46 -11.53
CA ILE A 49 0.04 2.63 -10.55
C ILE A 49 -0.47 2.34 -9.13
N GLY A 50 -1.60 2.95 -8.75
CA GLY A 50 -2.22 2.76 -7.44
C GLY A 50 -2.62 1.31 -7.19
N GLY A 51 -3.15 0.61 -8.20
CA GLY A 51 -3.47 -0.81 -8.11
C GLY A 51 -2.24 -1.70 -7.92
N ARG A 52 -1.12 -1.39 -8.61
CA ARG A 52 0.15 -2.10 -8.44
C ARG A 52 0.74 -1.90 -7.04
N ILE A 53 0.76 -0.65 -6.57
CA ILE A 53 1.27 -0.30 -5.24
C ILE A 53 0.38 -0.93 -4.16
N GLY A 54 -0.92 -0.66 -4.18
CA GLY A 54 -1.87 -1.18 -3.19
C GLY A 54 -1.92 -2.71 -3.15
N GLY A 55 -1.90 -3.37 -4.31
CA GLY A 55 -1.88 -4.82 -4.39
C GLY A 55 -0.61 -5.45 -3.80
N LYS A 56 0.56 -4.83 -3.98
CA LYS A 56 1.80 -5.28 -3.32
C LYS A 56 1.77 -5.00 -1.82
N MET A 57 1.29 -3.83 -1.39
CA MET A 57 1.17 -3.47 0.03
C MET A 57 0.37 -4.53 0.79
N VAL A 58 -0.81 -4.91 0.30
CA VAL A 58 -1.67 -5.93 0.95
C VAL A 58 -0.94 -7.27 1.07
N LYS A 59 -0.23 -7.71 0.01
CA LYS A 59 0.55 -8.96 0.04
C LYS A 59 1.67 -8.91 1.09
N VAL A 60 2.37 -7.78 1.20
CA VAL A 60 3.43 -7.59 2.21
C VAL A 60 2.84 -7.63 3.62
N MET A 61 1.75 -6.90 3.86
CA MET A 61 1.07 -6.88 5.16
C MET A 61 0.58 -8.26 5.59
N VAL A 62 -0.07 -9.00 4.69
CA VAL A 62 -0.55 -10.37 4.98
C VAL A 62 0.61 -11.30 5.26
N LYS A 63 1.68 -11.25 4.46
CA LYS A 63 2.88 -12.05 4.69
C LYS A 63 3.49 -11.76 6.08
N HIS A 64 3.57 -10.50 6.47
CA HIS A 64 4.13 -10.12 7.75
C HIS A 64 3.24 -10.56 8.92
N ALA A 65 1.92 -10.41 8.79
CA ALA A 65 0.97 -10.93 9.78
C ALA A 65 1.07 -12.45 9.92
N GLN A 66 1.21 -13.19 8.81
CA GLN A 66 1.43 -14.64 8.84
C GLN A 66 2.73 -15.01 9.56
N GLN A 67 3.82 -14.26 9.34
CA GLN A 67 5.09 -14.47 10.02
C GLN A 67 4.97 -14.23 11.53
N VAL A 68 4.37 -13.11 11.94
CA VAL A 68 4.15 -12.81 13.37
C VAL A 68 3.31 -13.89 14.06
N LEU A 69 2.29 -14.41 13.37
CA LEU A 69 1.48 -15.51 13.89
C LEU A 69 2.25 -16.84 13.96
N ALA A 70 3.09 -17.13 12.95
CA ALA A 70 3.91 -18.33 12.91
C ALA A 70 5.03 -18.32 13.97
N ASP A 71 5.62 -17.15 14.21
CA ASP A 71 6.72 -16.95 15.17
C ASP A 71 6.22 -16.95 16.63
N GLY A 72 4.92 -17.11 16.88
CA GLY A 72 4.33 -17.25 18.22
C GLY A 72 4.47 -16.01 19.11
N SER A 73 4.96 -14.90 18.58
CA SER A 73 5.21 -13.65 19.31
C SER A 73 3.96 -12.78 19.35
N ALA A 74 2.81 -13.36 19.74
CA ALA A 74 1.65 -12.59 20.17
C ALA A 74 1.90 -12.05 21.58
N THR A 75 2.92 -11.21 21.77
CA THR A 75 3.03 -10.39 22.98
C THR A 75 2.06 -9.23 22.84
N LEU A 76 0.78 -9.50 23.13
CA LEU A 76 -0.15 -8.46 23.56
C LEU A 76 0.30 -8.05 24.98
N LYS A 77 1.07 -6.95 25.07
CA LYS A 77 1.22 -6.20 26.32
C LYS A 77 0.33 -4.98 26.25
#